data_AF-A0A920B588-F1
#
_entry.id   AF-A0A920B588-F1
#
_cell.length_a   1.000
_cell.length_b   1.000
_cell.length_c   1.000
_cell.angle_alpha   90.00
_cell.angle_beta   90.00
_cell.angle_gamma   90.00
#
_symmetry.space_group_name_H-M   'P 1'
#
loop_
_entity.id
_entity.type
_entity.pdbx_description
1 polymer ?
#
loop_
_entity_poly.entity_id
_entity_poly.type
_entity_poly.pdbx_seq_one_letter_code
_entity_poly.pdbx_strand_id
1 'polypeptide(L)'
;MLMNRKYFYYLVFGFTFLTFGLVQDYIRPNYEAENSLIIYFLGVIPNFLPGIGLPSLFYVTIPEIFKPNTSIYRNRLKLSIIISMIGLIGNEFITIYTPGRGVFDWNDVVWTIIGGNSFLFSTQKNTKLIQKIDKSEIDGTRKSLLLDLNSMIL
;
A
#
# COMPACT_ATOMS: atom_id res chain seq x y z
N MET A 1 -10.52 -7.58 15.94
CA MET A 1 -9.79 -7.82 14.67
C MET A 1 -9.39 -6.57 13.87
N LEU A 2 -10.14 -5.45 13.90
CA LEU A 2 -9.81 -4.22 13.13
C LEU A 2 -8.49 -3.53 13.54
N MET A 3 -8.13 -3.58 14.83
CA MET A 3 -6.93 -2.94 15.39
C MET A 3 -5.63 -3.46 14.77
N ASN A 4 -5.56 -4.75 14.44
CA ASN A 4 -4.35 -5.40 13.90
C ASN A 4 -4.02 -4.93 12.46
N ARG A 5 -5.03 -4.53 11.67
CA ARG A 5 -4.81 -4.14 10.27
C ARG A 5 -4.19 -2.76 10.11
N LYS A 6 -4.51 -1.82 11.01
CA LYS A 6 -3.93 -0.49 10.95
C LYS A 6 -2.42 -0.57 11.12
N TYR A 7 -1.96 -1.34 12.12
CA TYR A 7 -0.54 -1.58 12.35
C TYR A 7 0.15 -2.26 11.17
N PHE A 8 -0.51 -3.19 10.47
CA PHE A 8 0.05 -3.76 9.24
C PHE A 8 0.36 -2.69 8.19
N TYR A 9 -0.56 -1.77 7.90
CA TYR A 9 -0.30 -0.71 6.91
C TYR A 9 0.72 0.33 7.39
N TYR A 10 0.79 0.59 8.69
CA TYR A 10 1.88 1.38 9.28
C TYR A 10 3.24 0.68 9.14
N LEU A 11 3.30 -0.64 9.32
CA LEU A 11 4.52 -1.43 9.09
C LEU A 11 4.91 -1.44 7.61
N VAL A 12 3.95 -1.55 6.69
CA VAL A 12 4.20 -1.44 5.25
C VAL A 12 4.80 -0.06 4.93
N PHE A 13 4.23 1.01 5.49
CA PHE A 13 4.79 2.36 5.32
C PHE A 13 6.21 2.45 5.90
N GLY A 14 6.41 2.02 7.15
CA GLY A 14 7.72 2.08 7.81
C GLY A 14 8.79 1.28 7.05
N PHE A 15 8.45 0.06 6.61
CA PHE A 15 9.37 -0.78 5.85
C PHE A 15 9.72 -0.18 4.48
N THR A 16 8.72 0.30 3.74
CA THR A 16 8.95 0.91 2.41
C THR A 16 9.76 2.20 2.52
N PHE A 17 9.48 3.04 3.52
CA PHE A 17 10.20 4.28 3.77
C PHE A 17 11.65 4.06 4.22
N LEU A 18 11.89 3.13 5.16
CA LEU A 18 13.24 2.79 5.60
C LEU A 18 14.06 2.17 4.46
N THR A 19 13.46 1.24 3.71
CA THR A 19 14.14 0.60 2.57
C THR A 19 14.43 1.61 1.46
N PHE A 20 13.51 2.54 1.20
CA PHE A 20 13.73 3.66 0.29
C PHE A 20 14.99 4.45 0.68
N GLY A 21 15.09 4.91 1.92
CA GLY A 21 16.25 5.67 2.39
C GLY A 21 17.55 4.86 2.35
N LEU A 22 17.50 3.58 2.76
CA LEU A 22 18.64 2.68 2.66
C LEU A 22 19.14 2.50 1.22
N VAL A 23 18.22 2.29 0.27
CA VAL A 23 18.58 2.09 -1.13
C VAL A 23 19.14 3.39 -1.73
N GLN A 24 18.47 4.51 -1.50
CA GLN A 24 18.83 5.78 -2.12
C GLN A 24 20.14 6.36 -1.56
N ASP A 25 20.34 6.30 -0.24
CA ASP A 25 21.44 7.02 0.41
C ASP A 25 22.67 6.13 0.61
N TYR A 26 22.50 4.80 0.72
CA TYR A 26 23.59 3.89 1.05
C TYR A 26 23.89 2.86 -0.03
N ILE A 27 22.88 2.19 -0.61
CA ILE A 27 23.16 1.10 -1.55
C ILE A 27 23.49 1.64 -2.94
N ARG A 28 22.62 2.47 -3.52
CA ARG A 28 22.75 2.99 -4.88
C ARG A 28 24.02 3.83 -5.10
N PRO A 29 24.39 4.78 -4.21
CA PRO A 29 25.58 5.62 -4.44
C PRO A 29 26.90 4.85 -4.33
N ASN A 30 26.91 3.75 -3.57
CA ASN A 30 28.11 2.94 -3.33
C ASN A 30 28.15 1.65 -4.19
N TYR A 31 27.22 1.50 -5.14
CA TYR A 31 27.18 0.35 -6.03
C TYR A 31 28.04 0.61 -7.27
N GLU A 32 29.28 0.13 -7.26
CA GLU A 32 30.27 0.35 -8.33
C GLU A 32 30.20 -0.66 -9.49
N ALA A 33 29.16 -1.49 -9.58
CA ALA A 33 29.22 -2.71 -10.39
C ALA A 33 28.86 -2.56 -11.88
N GLU A 34 29.30 -3.54 -12.68
CA GLU A 34 29.10 -3.66 -14.13
C GLU A 34 27.72 -4.26 -14.54
N ASN A 35 26.95 -4.80 -13.58
CA ASN A 35 25.69 -5.48 -13.91
C ASN A 35 24.53 -4.49 -14.11
N SER A 36 24.17 -4.27 -15.38
CA SER A 36 23.11 -3.36 -15.81
C SER A 36 21.73 -3.66 -15.22
N LEU A 37 21.41 -4.93 -14.96
CA LEU A 37 20.12 -5.33 -14.38
C LEU A 37 20.00 -4.84 -12.93
N ILE A 38 21.07 -4.94 -12.14
CA ILE A 38 21.05 -4.47 -10.75
C ILE A 38 20.97 -2.94 -10.71
N ILE A 39 21.71 -2.25 -11.59
CA ILE A 39 21.64 -0.79 -11.73
C ILE A 39 20.20 -0.36 -12.05
N TYR A 40 19.52 -1.06 -12.97
CA TYR A 40 18.13 -0.78 -13.30
C TYR A 40 17.21 -0.87 -12.07
N PHE A 41 17.28 -1.98 -11.32
CA PHE A 41 16.45 -2.15 -10.13
C PHE A 41 16.76 -1.12 -9.04
N LEU A 42 18.04 -0.82 -8.79
CA LEU A 42 18.43 0.24 -7.84
C LEU A 42 17.95 1.63 -8.26
N GLY A 43 17.79 1.87 -9.57
CA GLY A 43 17.20 3.10 -10.10
C GLY A 43 15.72 3.23 -9.77
N VAL A 44 14.95 2.14 -9.91
CA VAL A 44 13.47 2.21 -9.88
C VAL A 44 12.84 1.85 -8.53
N ILE A 45 13.54 1.07 -7.69
CA ILE A 45 13.09 0.69 -6.33
C ILE A 45 12.74 1.92 -5.48
N PRO A 46 13.55 3.00 -5.47
CA PRO A 46 13.23 4.20 -4.71
C PRO A 46 11.90 4.88 -5.09
N ASN A 47 11.37 4.64 -6.29
CA ASN A 47 10.09 5.19 -6.75
C ASN A 47 8.92 4.22 -6.54
N PHE A 48 9.18 2.93 -6.75
CA PHE A 48 8.21 1.87 -6.48
C PHE A 48 7.79 1.80 -5.00
N LEU A 49 8.76 1.89 -4.07
CA LEU A 49 8.52 1.72 -2.64
C LEU A 49 7.60 2.82 -2.05
N PRO A 50 7.86 4.13 -2.24
CA PRO A 50 6.93 5.18 -1.83
C PRO A 50 5.57 5.06 -2.51
N GLY A 51 5.52 4.57 -3.76
CA GLY A 51 4.28 4.25 -4.48
C GLY A 51 3.38 3.25 -3.73
N ILE A 52 3.94 2.40 -2.86
CA ILE A 52 3.19 1.52 -1.94
C ILE A 52 3.01 2.16 -0.57
N GLY A 53 4.08 2.74 -0.02
CA GLY A 53 4.12 3.23 1.35
C GLY A 53 3.21 4.42 1.62
N LEU A 54 3.19 5.42 0.75
CA LEU A 54 2.35 6.60 0.96
C LEU A 54 0.85 6.26 0.90
N PRO A 55 0.36 5.46 -0.07
CA PRO A 55 -1.04 5.02 -0.04
C PRO A 55 -1.38 4.22 1.21
N SER A 56 -0.44 3.42 1.76
CA SER A 56 -0.69 2.65 2.97
C SER A 56 -0.84 3.55 4.19
N LEU A 57 -0.01 4.58 4.31
CA LEU A 57 -0.11 5.60 5.36
C LEU A 57 -1.44 6.36 5.27
N PHE A 58 -1.76 6.94 4.11
CA PHE A 58 -3.00 7.70 3.95
C PHE A 58 -4.26 6.83 4.12
N TYR A 59 -4.20 5.56 3.76
CA TYR A 59 -5.32 4.64 3.94
C TYR A 59 -5.72 4.47 5.41
N VAL A 60 -4.75 4.52 6.33
CA VAL A 60 -5.01 4.37 7.77
C VAL A 60 -5.21 5.69 8.51
N THR A 61 -4.57 6.77 8.06
CA THR A 61 -4.72 8.09 8.69
C THR A 61 -6.03 8.79 8.31
N ILE A 62 -6.56 8.60 7.10
CA ILE A 62 -7.86 9.16 6.70
C ILE A 62 -8.98 8.77 7.69
N PRO A 63 -9.14 7.48 8.07
CA PRO A 63 -10.07 7.06 9.12
C PRO A 63 -9.87 7.66 10.51
N GLU A 64 -8.68 8.18 10.83
CA GLU A 64 -8.39 8.80 12.13
C GLU A 64 -8.85 10.25 12.19
N ILE A 65 -8.89 10.92 11.02
CA ILE A 65 -9.30 12.31 10.89
C ILE A 65 -10.78 12.43 10.51
N PHE A 66 -11.27 11.56 9.62
CA PHE A 66 -12.59 11.66 9.02
C PHE A 66 -13.57 10.61 9.56
N LYS A 67 -14.80 11.05 9.87
CA LYS A 67 -15.86 10.17 10.38
C LYS A 67 -16.39 9.21 9.29
N PRO A 68 -16.89 8.01 9.67
CA PRO A 68 -17.37 7.00 8.72
C PRO A 68 -18.48 7.43 7.76
N ASN A 69 -19.30 8.41 8.15
CA ASN A 69 -20.41 8.93 7.34
C ASN A 69 -19.97 9.88 6.21
N THR A 70 -18.69 10.27 6.17
CA THR A 70 -18.17 11.18 5.15
C THR A 70 -17.84 10.48 3.83
N SER A 71 -17.94 11.20 2.71
CA SER A 71 -17.51 10.69 1.40
C SER A 71 -16.01 10.32 1.38
N ILE A 72 -15.20 11.10 2.12
CA ILE A 72 -13.75 10.89 2.23
C ILE A 72 -13.44 9.54 2.87
N TYR A 73 -14.09 9.21 3.99
CA TYR A 73 -13.90 7.91 4.64
C TYR A 73 -14.30 6.74 3.76
N ARG A 74 -15.44 6.85 3.06
CA ARG A 74 -15.95 5.79 2.18
C ARG A 74 -15.02 5.54 0.99
N ASN A 75 -14.42 6.61 0.45
CA ASN A 75 -13.53 6.54 -0.71
C ASN A 75 -12.03 6.50 -0.33
N ARG A 76 -11.69 6.25 0.94
CA ARG A 76 -10.32 6.36 1.48
C ARG A 76 -9.25 5.61 0.68
N LEU A 77 -9.55 4.42 0.13
CA LEU A 77 -8.60 3.65 -0.67
C LEU A 77 -8.25 4.36 -1.98
N LYS A 78 -9.27 4.88 -2.67
CA LYS A 78 -9.06 5.60 -3.92
C LYS A 78 -8.33 6.93 -3.65
N LEU A 79 -8.74 7.62 -2.59
CA LEU A 79 -8.13 8.89 -2.19
C LEU A 79 -6.68 8.73 -1.74
N SER A 80 -6.34 7.69 -0.98
CA SER A 80 -4.97 7.44 -0.53
C SER A 80 -4.03 7.24 -1.71
N ILE A 81 -4.48 6.50 -2.72
CA ILE A 81 -3.72 6.31 -3.97
C ILE A 81 -3.60 7.64 -4.72
N ILE A 82 -4.71 8.36 -4.96
CA ILE A 82 -4.69 9.60 -5.74
C ILE A 82 -3.75 10.65 -5.11
N ILE A 83 -3.88 10.89 -3.80
CA ILE A 83 -3.06 11.88 -3.08
C ILE A 83 -1.58 11.49 -3.18
N SER A 84 -1.26 10.21 -3.02
CA SER A 84 0.12 9.72 -3.11
C SER A 84 0.68 9.85 -4.52
N MET A 85 -0.08 9.45 -5.54
CA MET A 85 0.37 9.53 -6.93
C MET A 85 0.59 10.99 -7.36
N ILE A 86 -0.32 11.90 -7.00
CA ILE A 86 -0.15 13.33 -7.27
C ILE A 86 1.11 13.87 -6.59
N GLY A 87 1.34 13.51 -5.32
CA GLY A 87 2.52 13.95 -4.58
C GLY A 87 3.83 13.42 -5.17
N LEU A 88 3.89 12.12 -5.47
CA LEU A 88 5.10 11.46 -5.98
C LEU A 88 5.41 11.87 -7.42
N ILE A 89 4.42 11.80 -8.31
CA ILE A 89 4.60 12.22 -9.71
C ILE A 89 4.87 13.74 -9.77
N GLY A 90 4.18 14.52 -8.94
CA GLY A 90 4.44 15.96 -8.81
C GLY A 90 5.87 16.26 -8.36
N ASN A 91 6.41 15.46 -7.43
CA ASN A 91 7.80 15.56 -7.01
C ASN A 91 8.76 15.34 -8.19
N GLU A 92 8.50 14.34 -9.04
CA GLU A 92 9.30 14.12 -10.25
C GLU A 92 9.25 15.33 -11.21
N PHE A 93 8.10 15.96 -11.40
CA PHE A 93 8.01 17.17 -12.22
C PHE A 93 8.75 18.37 -11.60
N ILE A 94 8.82 18.48 -10.27
CA ILE A 94 9.56 19.56 -9.59
C ILE A 94 11.08 19.42 -9.82
N THR A 95 11.60 18.20 -9.99
CA THR A 95 13.04 17.99 -10.23
C THR A 95 13.50 18.61 -11.55
N ILE A 96 12.62 18.71 -12.56
CA ILE A 96 12.88 19.43 -13.82
C ILE A 96 13.32 20.87 -13.57
N TYR A 97 12.72 21.51 -12.57
CA TYR A 97 12.92 22.92 -12.26
C TYR A 97 13.92 23.16 -11.12
N THR A 98 14.52 22.08 -10.58
CA THR A 98 15.41 22.17 -9.42
C THR A 98 16.80 21.60 -9.74
N PRO A 99 17.74 22.45 -10.20
CA PRO A 99 19.09 22.02 -10.54
C PRO A 99 19.78 21.34 -9.35
N GLY A 100 20.40 20.18 -9.60
CA GLY A 100 21.19 19.44 -8.60
C GLY A 100 20.39 18.53 -7.65
N ARG A 101 19.06 18.41 -7.79
CA ARG A 101 18.24 17.49 -6.97
C ARG A 101 17.76 16.22 -7.67
N GLY A 102 18.05 16.07 -8.95
CA GLY A 102 17.64 14.90 -9.74
C GLY A 102 17.46 15.26 -11.20
N VAL A 103 17.18 14.26 -12.02
CA VAL A 103 16.77 14.40 -13.42
C VAL A 103 15.44 13.68 -13.53
N PHE A 104 14.46 14.33 -14.16
CA PHE A 104 13.18 13.70 -14.43
C PHE A 104 13.38 12.43 -15.26
N ASP A 105 12.85 11.31 -14.75
CA ASP A 105 12.87 10.01 -15.42
C ASP A 105 11.44 9.47 -15.57
N TRP A 106 11.07 9.10 -16.79
CA TRP A 106 9.78 8.45 -17.06
C TRP A 106 9.67 7.07 -16.40
N ASN A 107 10.78 6.36 -16.18
CA ASN A 107 10.77 5.11 -15.43
C ASN A 107 10.30 5.33 -14.00
N ASP A 108 10.67 6.45 -13.38
CA ASP A 108 10.30 6.76 -12.00
C ASP A 108 8.79 6.99 -11.88
N VAL A 109 8.20 7.67 -12.86
CA VAL A 109 6.73 7.81 -12.99
C VAL A 109 6.05 6.45 -13.17
N VAL A 110 6.56 5.61 -14.07
CA VAL A 110 5.99 4.28 -14.34
C VAL A 110 6.04 3.40 -13.10
N TRP A 111 7.19 3.32 -12.42
CA TRP A 111 7.36 2.47 -11.25
C TRP A 111 6.59 2.99 -10.02
N THR A 112 6.40 4.30 -9.91
CA THR A 112 5.46 4.91 -8.95
C THR A 112 4.03 4.41 -9.19
N ILE A 113 3.56 4.41 -10.44
CA ILE A 113 2.22 3.92 -10.82
C ILE A 113 2.09 2.41 -10.55
N ILE A 114 3.12 1.62 -10.85
CA ILE A 114 3.15 0.17 -10.57
C ILE A 114 3.07 -0.07 -9.06
N GLY A 115 3.77 0.71 -8.24
CA GLY A 115 3.68 0.67 -6.78
C GLY A 115 2.26 0.94 -6.27
N GLY A 116 1.64 2.02 -6.75
CA GLY A 116 0.25 2.37 -6.39
C GLY A 116 -0.76 1.29 -6.74
N ASN A 117 -0.63 0.70 -7.93
CA ASN A 117 -1.48 -0.41 -8.37
C ASN A 117 -1.24 -1.69 -7.56
N SER A 118 0.02 -1.97 -7.18
CA SER A 118 0.37 -3.10 -6.32
C SER A 118 -0.33 -2.98 -4.95
N PHE A 119 -0.33 -1.78 -4.38
CA PHE A 119 -1.06 -1.50 -3.13
C PHE A 119 -2.58 -1.69 -3.30
N LEU A 120 -3.16 -1.17 -4.38
CA LEU A 120 -4.58 -1.33 -4.70
C LEU A 120 -4.98 -2.80 -4.76
N PHE A 121 -4.24 -3.59 -5.54
CA PHE A 121 -4.53 -5.00 -5.75
C PHE A 121 -4.42 -5.81 -4.45
N SER A 122 -3.35 -5.61 -3.68
CA SER A 122 -3.15 -6.26 -2.39
C SER A 122 -4.30 -5.96 -1.42
N THR A 123 -4.69 -4.69 -1.32
CA THR A 123 -5.75 -4.24 -0.40
C THR A 123 -7.14 -4.77 -0.79
N GLN A 124 -7.46 -4.78 -2.09
CA GLN A 124 -8.72 -5.34 -2.59
C GLN A 124 -8.80 -6.86 -2.41
N LYS A 125 -7.73 -7.58 -2.73
CA LYS A 125 -7.66 -9.04 -2.57
C LYS A 125 -7.87 -9.43 -1.11
N ASN A 126 -7.18 -8.76 -0.18
CA ASN A 126 -7.33 -8.98 1.25
C ASN A 126 -8.79 -8.74 1.69
N THR A 127 -9.40 -7.64 1.24
CA THR A 127 -10.81 -7.34 1.57
C THR A 127 -11.77 -8.44 1.14
N LYS A 128 -11.61 -8.97 -0.09
CA LYS A 128 -12.45 -10.06 -0.62
C LYS A 128 -12.25 -11.38 0.13
N LEU A 129 -11.00 -11.74 0.42
CA LEU A 129 -10.67 -12.97 1.15
C LEU A 129 -11.33 -12.99 2.54
N ILE A 130 -11.30 -11.85 3.23
CA ILE A 130 -11.91 -11.71 4.55
C ILE A 130 -13.42 -11.85 4.50
N GLN A 131 -14.09 -11.20 3.54
CA GLN A 131 -15.54 -11.35 3.37
C GLN A 131 -15.94 -12.81 3.13
N LYS A 132 -15.08 -13.59 2.47
CA LYS A 132 -15.29 -15.02 2.26
C LYS A 132 -15.12 -15.83 3.55
N ILE A 133 -14.12 -15.53 4.36
CA ILE A 133 -13.87 -16.19 5.65
C ILE A 133 -15.01 -15.91 6.63
N ASP A 134 -15.39 -14.63 6.82
CA ASP A 134 -16.47 -14.25 7.74
C ASP A 134 -17.79 -14.95 7.38
N LYS A 135 -18.11 -15.04 6.07
CA LYS A 135 -19.30 -15.74 5.60
C LYS A 135 -19.25 -17.25 5.91
N SER A 136 -18.10 -17.88 5.72
CA SER A 136 -17.94 -19.32 6.01
C SER A 136 -18.03 -19.65 7.50
N GLU A 137 -17.56 -18.76 8.38
CA GLU A 137 -17.63 -18.93 9.84
C GLU A 137 -19.08 -18.80 10.34
N ILE A 138 -19.83 -17.83 9.81
CA ILE A 138 -21.26 -17.66 10.10
C ILE A 138 -22.07 -18.89 9.65
N ASP A 139 -21.81 -19.39 8.44
CA ASP A 139 -22.50 -20.57 7.91
C ASP A 139 -22.17 -21.84 8.73
N GLY A 140 -20.93 -22.00 9.19
CA GLY A 140 -20.52 -23.10 10.07
C GLY A 140 -21.20 -23.05 11.44
N THR A 141 -21.22 -21.87 12.07
CA THR A 141 -21.89 -21.66 13.37
C THR A 141 -23.38 -21.92 13.28
N ARG A 142 -24.02 -21.48 12.20
CA ARG A 142 -25.45 -21.71 11.96
C ARG A 142 -25.76 -23.20 11.80
N LYS A 143 -24.89 -23.96 11.13
CA LYS A 143 -25.05 -25.42 11.00
C LYS A 143 -24.92 -26.14 12.34
N SER A 144 -23.97 -25.76 13.21
CA SER A 144 -23.83 -26.43 14.52
C SER A 144 -25.04 -26.17 15.41
N LEU A 145 -25.52 -24.92 15.47
CA LEU A 145 -26.71 -24.57 16.25
C LEU A 145 -27.97 -25.33 15.80
N LEU A 146 -28.14 -25.53 14.48
CA LEU A 146 -29.26 -26.32 13.95
C LEU A 146 -29.16 -27.80 14.32
N LEU A 147 -27.95 -28.36 14.36
CA LEU A 147 -27.73 -29.74 14.80
C LEU A 147 -28.03 -29.91 16.29
N ASP A 148 -27.56 -28.97 17.12
CA ASP A 148 -27.83 -28.98 18.56
C ASP A 148 -29.33 -28.85 18.85
N LEU A 149 -30.03 -27.91 18.19
CA LEU A 149 -31.48 -27.75 18.31
C LEU A 149 -32.24 -29.02 17.92
N ASN A 150 -31.88 -29.67 16.80
CA ASN A 150 -32.52 -30.90 16.37
C ASN A 150 -32.28 -32.06 17.34
N SER A 151 -31.13 -32.09 18.03
CA SER A 151 -30.84 -33.09 19.05
C SER A 151 -31.61 -32.91 20.37
N MET A 152 -32.15 -31.71 20.63
CA MET A 152 -32.93 -31.41 21.84
C MET A 152 -34.44 -31.65 21.66
N ILE A 153 -34.92 -31.78 20.43
CA ILE A 153 -36.35 -31.91 20.09
C ILE A 153 -36.74 -33.39 19.84
N LEU A 154 -35.77 -34.30 19.84
CA LEU A 154 -35.93 -35.77 19.74
C LEU A 154 -35.66 -36.43 21.10
#